data_AF-A0A831KR65-F1
#
_entry.id   AF-A0A831KR65-F1
#
_cell.length_a   1.000
_cell.length_b   1.000
_cell.length_c   1.000
_cell.angle_alpha   90.00
_cell.angle_beta   90.00
_cell.angle_gamma   90.00
#
_symmetry.space_group_name_H-M   'P 1'
#
loop_
_entity.id
_entity.type
_entity.pdbx_description
1 polymer ?
#
loop_
_entity_poly.entity_id
_entity_poly.type
_entity_poly.pdbx_seq_one_letter_code
_entity_poly.pdbx_strand_id
1 'polypeptide(L)'
;MKGCSESGRIVYLSLHDNPRRKLPYTWEIIEMGSSLVGVNTLVPNKLVKKSISCGAIEGLSGYGEIKTEVAYSTNSRVDILLRNG
;
A
#
# COMPACT_ATOMS: atom_id res chain seq x y z
N MET A 1 5.12 -13.54 -3.40
CA MET A 1 6.41 -12.84 -3.48
C MET A 1 7.47 -13.69 -4.18
N LYS A 2 7.22 -14.17 -5.41
CA LYS A 2 8.26 -14.89 -6.16
C LYS A 2 9.34 -13.89 -6.57
N GLY A 3 10.60 -14.19 -6.29
CA GLY A 3 11.75 -13.34 -6.63
C GLY A 3 11.99 -12.13 -5.71
N CYS A 4 11.17 -11.89 -4.68
CA CYS A 4 11.35 -10.79 -3.72
C CYS A 4 11.58 -11.31 -2.29
N SER A 5 12.30 -12.42 -2.17
CA SER A 5 12.50 -13.12 -0.89
C SER A 5 13.79 -13.95 -0.86
N GLU A 6 14.78 -13.57 -1.67
CA GLU A 6 16.07 -14.27 -1.70
C GLU A 6 16.88 -13.97 -0.44
N SER A 7 17.52 -15.00 0.11
CA SER A 7 18.35 -14.87 1.30
C SER A 7 19.59 -14.00 1.04
N GLY A 8 20.09 -13.35 2.08
CA GLY A 8 21.29 -12.49 2.02
C GLY A 8 21.04 -11.08 1.47
N ARG A 9 19.82 -10.75 1.06
CA ARG A 9 19.46 -9.41 0.60
C ARG A 9 19.16 -8.47 1.78
N ILE A 10 19.40 -7.18 1.56
CA ILE A 10 19.04 -6.12 2.51
C ILE A 10 17.52 -5.96 2.52
N VAL A 11 16.96 -5.89 3.73
CA VAL A 11 15.54 -5.69 3.98
C VAL A 11 15.34 -4.52 4.93
N TYR A 12 14.24 -3.79 4.73
CA TYR A 12 13.84 -2.69 5.60
C TYR A 12 12.59 -3.12 6.35
N LEU A 13 12.67 -3.01 7.67
CA LEU A 13 11.63 -3.42 8.59
C LEU A 13 11.08 -2.20 9.33
N SER A 14 9.77 -2.20 9.59
CA SER A 14 9.17 -1.31 10.58
C SER A 14 9.05 -2.04 11.93
N LEU A 15 9.26 -1.31 13.03
CA LEU A 15 9.05 -1.82 14.40
C LEU A 15 7.69 -1.35 14.92
N HIS A 16 6.94 -2.26 15.53
CA HIS A 16 5.67 -1.97 16.18
C HIS A 16 5.75 -2.30 17.68
N ASP A 17 5.59 -1.28 18.51
CA ASP A 17 5.56 -1.38 19.97
C ASP A 17 4.16 -1.75 20.50
N ASN A 18 3.59 -2.84 19.98
CA ASN A 18 2.31 -3.35 20.44
C ASN A 18 2.51 -4.73 21.08
N PRO A 19 2.37 -4.87 22.40
CA PRO A 19 2.65 -6.13 23.12
C PRO A 19 1.70 -7.27 22.72
N ARG A 20 0.58 -6.98 22.06
CA ARG A 20 -0.34 -8.02 21.54
C ARG A 20 0.13 -8.65 20.23
N ARG A 21 1.14 -8.08 19.56
CA ARG A 21 1.64 -8.64 18.29
C ARG A 21 2.54 -9.83 18.56
N LYS A 22 2.30 -10.93 17.83
CA LYS A 22 3.19 -12.10 17.82
C LYS A 22 4.58 -11.77 17.28
N LEU A 23 4.66 -10.89 16.28
CA LEU A 23 5.90 -10.42 15.66
C LEU A 23 5.95 -8.88 15.72
N PRO A 24 7.00 -8.30 16.32
CA PRO A 24 7.12 -6.85 16.47
C PRO A 24 7.55 -6.15 15.17
N TYR A 25 8.21 -6.87 14.26
CA TYR A 25 8.68 -6.31 13.00
C TYR A 25 7.75 -6.64 11.83
N THR A 26 7.56 -5.69 10.92
CA THR A 26 6.92 -5.91 9.61
C THR A 26 7.97 -5.72 8.52
N TRP A 27 8.02 -6.63 7.55
CA TRP A 27 8.87 -6.46 6.37
C TRP A 27 8.22 -5.53 5.36
N GLU A 28 8.82 -4.35 5.17
CA GLU A 28 8.28 -3.29 4.32
C GLU A 28 8.85 -3.34 2.90
N ILE A 29 10.19 -3.37 2.80
CA ILE A 29 10.92 -3.22 1.53
C ILE A 29 12.06 -4.23 1.46
N ILE A 30 12.39 -4.69 0.26
CA ILE A 30 13.61 -5.45 -0.06
C ILE A 30 14.43 -4.70 -1.11
N GLU A 31 15.76 -4.75 -0.98
CA GLU A 31 16.69 -4.23 -1.99
C GLU A 31 16.97 -5.28 -3.07
N MET A 32 16.62 -4.94 -4.32
CA MET A 32 16.69 -5.81 -5.49
C MET A 32 17.84 -5.46 -6.45
N GLY A 33 18.98 -5.01 -5.91
CA GLY A 33 20.20 -4.68 -6.66
C GLY A 33 20.10 -3.39 -7.47
N SER A 34 19.07 -3.23 -8.30
CA SER A 34 18.81 -2.01 -9.09
C SER A 34 17.69 -1.13 -8.53
N SER A 35 16.91 -1.62 -7.57
CA SER A 35 15.75 -0.91 -7.05
C SER A 35 15.36 -1.37 -5.64
N LEU A 36 14.56 -0.55 -4.98
CA LEU A 36 13.83 -0.92 -3.78
C LEU A 36 12.44 -1.43 -4.19
N VAL A 37 12.03 -2.55 -3.62
CA VAL A 37 10.71 -3.15 -3.88
C VAL A 37 9.91 -3.19 -2.58
N GLY A 38 8.76 -2.51 -2.57
CA GLY A 38 7.79 -2.60 -1.48
C GLY A 38 7.13 -3.97 -1.47
N VAL A 39 7.43 -4.78 -0.45
CA VAL A 39 6.89 -6.13 -0.30
C VAL A 39 5.62 -6.16 0.57
N ASN A 40 5.39 -5.11 1.36
CA ASN A 40 4.17 -4.98 2.14
C ASN A 40 3.00 -4.57 1.25
N THR A 41 2.20 -5.56 0.83
CA THR A 41 1.04 -5.37 -0.04
C THR A 41 -0.11 -4.58 0.59
N LEU A 42 -0.03 -4.23 1.88
CA LEU A 42 -1.01 -3.38 2.57
C LEU A 42 -0.75 -1.87 2.36
N VAL A 43 0.36 -1.51 1.74
CA VAL A 43 0.79 -0.11 1.52
C VAL A 43 0.23 0.52 0.24
N PRO A 44 0.20 -0.14 -0.93
CA PRO A 44 -0.14 0.50 -2.21
C PRO A 44 -1.47 1.27 -2.19
N ASN A 45 -2.59 0.65 -1.79
CA ASN A 45 -3.90 1.33 -1.78
C ASN A 45 -3.91 2.55 -0.83
N LYS A 46 -3.22 2.47 0.31
CA LYS A 46 -3.08 3.60 1.24
C LYS A 46 -2.25 4.73 0.64
N LEU A 47 -1.16 4.39 -0.06
CA LEU A 47 -0.30 5.34 -0.73
C LEU A 47 -1.07 6.07 -1.84
N VAL A 48 -1.76 5.34 -2.71
CA VAL A 48 -2.56 5.94 -3.80
C VAL A 48 -3.64 6.86 -3.24
N LYS A 49 -4.41 6.40 -2.23
CA LYS A 49 -5.42 7.24 -1.57
C LYS A 49 -4.81 8.56 -1.07
N LYS A 50 -3.69 8.49 -0.36
CA LYS A 50 -3.00 9.67 0.16
C LYS A 50 -2.52 10.58 -0.96
N SER A 51 -1.94 10.03 -2.02
CA SER A 51 -1.47 10.79 -3.17
C SER A 51 -2.61 11.54 -3.87
N ILE A 52 -3.79 10.91 -4.03
CA ILE A 52 -4.98 11.57 -4.58
C ILE A 52 -5.42 12.70 -3.65
N SER A 53 -5.53 12.45 -2.34
CA SER A 53 -5.93 13.48 -1.36
C SER A 53 -4.97 14.67 -1.31
N CYS A 54 -3.70 14.47 -1.64
CA CYS A 54 -2.69 15.52 -1.72
C CYS A 54 -2.60 16.20 -3.10
N GLY A 55 -3.44 15.82 -4.07
CA GLY A 55 -3.37 16.35 -5.44
C GLY A 55 -2.10 15.96 -6.20
N ALA A 56 -1.40 14.90 -5.77
CA ALA A 56 -0.14 14.47 -6.37
C ALA A 56 -0.32 13.63 -7.64
N ILE A 57 -1.55 13.25 -7.97
CA ILE A 57 -1.89 12.49 -9.18
C ILE A 57 -2.70 13.39 -10.11
N GLU A 58 -2.08 13.77 -11.23
CA GLU A 58 -2.73 14.56 -12.28
C GLU A 58 -3.97 13.81 -12.81
N GLY A 59 -5.05 14.55 -13.07
CA GLY A 59 -6.32 14.00 -13.53
C GLY A 59 -7.21 13.36 -12.46
N LEU A 60 -6.72 13.21 -11.22
CA LEU A 60 -7.53 12.68 -10.09
C LEU A 60 -7.84 13.74 -9.02
N SER A 61 -7.66 15.02 -9.34
CA SER A 61 -8.00 16.14 -8.46
C SER A 61 -9.47 16.57 -8.66
N GLY A 62 -10.04 17.25 -7.67
CA GLY A 62 -11.38 17.86 -7.77
C GLY A 62 -12.55 17.02 -7.28
N TYR A 63 -12.34 15.73 -6.95
CA TYR A 63 -13.38 14.87 -6.38
C TYR A 63 -13.63 15.18 -4.89
N GLY A 64 -14.89 15.43 -4.53
CA GLY A 64 -15.29 15.72 -3.14
C GLY A 64 -15.33 14.50 -2.20
N GLU A 65 -15.33 13.28 -2.74
CA GLU A 65 -15.35 12.04 -1.95
C GLU A 65 -14.34 11.00 -2.45
N ILE A 66 -13.61 10.38 -1.50
CA ILE A 66 -12.67 9.28 -1.75
C ILE A 66 -12.99 8.11 -0.80
N LYS A 67 -13.47 6.99 -1.36
CA LYS A 67 -13.78 5.75 -0.63
C LYS A 67 -12.86 4.62 -1.07
N THR A 68 -12.63 3.63 -0.20
CA THR A 68 -11.76 2.48 -0.48
C THR A 68 -12.51 1.16 -0.27
N GLU A 69 -12.13 0.10 -0.97
CA GLU A 69 -12.71 -1.25 -0.84
C GLU A 69 -14.23 -1.28 -1.03
N VAL A 70 -14.75 -0.52 -2.01
CA VAL A 70 -16.19 -0.39 -2.24
C VAL A 70 -16.70 -1.60 -3.02
N ALA A 71 -17.70 -2.29 -2.48
CA ALA A 71 -18.34 -3.42 -3.14
C ALA A 71 -19.20 -2.97 -4.34
N TYR A 72 -19.03 -3.64 -5.47
CA TYR A 72 -19.79 -3.42 -6.70
C TYR A 72 -20.66 -4.62 -7.08
N SER A 73 -20.28 -5.82 -6.64
CA SER A 73 -21.07 -7.04 -6.77
C SER A 73 -20.75 -8.00 -5.62
N THR A 74 -21.40 -9.16 -5.59
CA THR A 74 -21.25 -10.17 -4.53
C THR A 74 -19.79 -10.54 -4.24
N ASN A 75 -18.91 -10.54 -5.24
CA ASN A 75 -17.51 -10.95 -5.11
C ASN A 75 -16.52 -9.96 -5.76
N SER A 76 -16.92 -8.70 -5.95
CA SER A 76 -16.06 -7.68 -6.56
C SER A 76 -16.05 -6.41 -5.74
N ARG A 77 -14.84 -5.91 -5.49
CA ARG A 77 -14.59 -4.61 -4.88
C ARG A 77 -13.67 -3.81 -5.79
N VAL A 78 -13.85 -2.51 -5.79
CA VAL A 78 -12.87 -1.57 -6.36
C VAL A 78 -11.97 -1.09 -5.23
N ASP A 79 -10.68 -0.94 -5.52
CA ASP A 79 -9.71 -0.48 -4.53
C ASP A 79 -10.03 0.93 -4.03
N ILE A 80 -10.36 1.84 -4.95
CA ILE A 80 -10.62 3.25 -4.68
C ILE A 80 -11.78 3.74 -5.56
N LEU A 81 -12.74 4.44 -4.95
CA LEU A 81 -13.86 5.10 -5.62
C LEU A 81 -13.78 6.61 -5.37
N LEU A 82 -13.73 7.39 -6.45
CA LEU A 82 -13.79 8.85 -6.44
C LEU A 82 -15.18 9.31 -6.89
N ARG A 83 -15.78 10.29 -6.20
CA ARG A 83 -17.12 10.81 -6.50
C ARG A 83 -17.19 12.31 -6.30
N ASN A 84 -18.24 12.91 -6.88
CA ASN A 84 -18.58 14.33 -6.74
C ASN A 84 -17.44 15.25 -7.22
N GLY A 85 -16.92 14.98 -8.42
CA GLY A 85 -15.91 15.80 -9.10
C GLY A 85 -16.40 16.26 -10.46
#